data_AF-A0A2N5WVH5-F1
#
_entry.id   AF-A0A2N5WVH5-F1
#
_cell.length_a   1.000
_cell.length_b   1.000
_cell.length_c   1.000
_cell.angle_alpha   90.00
_cell.angle_beta   90.00
_cell.angle_gamma   90.00
#
_symmetry.space_group_name_H-M   'P 1'
#
loop_
_entity.id
_entity.type
_entity.pdbx_description
1 polymer ?
#
loop_
_entity_poly.entity_id
_entity_poly.type
_entity_poly.pdbx_seq_one_letter_code
_entity_poly.pdbx_strand_id
1 'polypeptide(L)'
;MTGTDTGRTTGSDTGHTTGTGTGGATGAGTGRTIGSVLVANRGEIARRVFRTCRDLGISTVAVCSDADEGSPHAAEADAVVRLPGSTPADTYLRADLLVKAAEAAGADAVHPGYGFLSENADFARAVTAAGLTWIGPSAEAIAAMGSKTSAKRIAAAAGV
;
A
#
# COMPACT_ATOMS: atom_id res chain seq x y z
N MET A 1 46.89 -7.55 44.56
CA MET A 1 46.87 -7.22 45.99
C MET A 1 45.97 -6.00 46.15
N THR A 2 44.72 -6.25 46.57
CA THR A 2 44.15 -5.78 47.85
C THR A 2 43.75 -4.29 47.77
N GLY A 3 42.48 -3.90 47.88
CA GLY A 3 41.34 -4.64 48.38
C GLY A 3 40.04 -3.89 48.12
N THR A 4 39.00 -4.68 48.29
CA THR A 4 37.58 -4.42 48.36
C THR A 4 37.25 -3.36 49.41
N ASP A 5 36.34 -2.43 49.09
CA ASP A 5 35.43 -1.89 50.10
C ASP A 5 33.99 -1.91 49.56
N THR A 6 33.12 -2.38 50.43
CA THR A 6 31.76 -2.84 50.20
C THR A 6 30.85 -1.93 51.01
N GLY A 7 30.14 -1.03 50.34
CA GLY A 7 29.16 -0.15 50.97
C GLY A 7 27.86 -0.14 50.20
N ARG A 8 27.03 -1.16 50.39
CA ARG A 8 25.62 -1.18 49.95
C ARG A 8 24.77 -0.57 51.06
N THR A 9 24.08 0.53 50.79
CA THR A 9 22.86 0.92 51.50
C THR A 9 21.77 1.29 50.50
N THR A 10 20.58 0.82 50.84
CA THR A 10 19.33 0.81 50.10
C THR A 10 18.67 2.17 50.05
N GLY A 11 18.16 2.56 48.88
CA GLY A 11 17.29 3.71 48.71
C GLY A 11 16.45 3.52 47.46
N SER A 12 15.26 2.95 47.64
CA SER A 12 14.19 2.95 46.65
C SER A 12 13.60 4.35 46.54
N ASP A 13 13.67 4.98 45.37
CA ASP A 13 12.72 6.03 45.04
C ASP A 13 12.38 6.03 43.54
N THR A 14 11.12 5.72 43.29
CA THR A 14 10.45 5.74 41.99
C THR A 14 10.11 7.19 41.63
N GLY A 15 11.03 7.86 40.95
CA GLY A 15 10.81 9.16 40.34
C GLY A 15 10.38 9.03 38.87
N HIS A 16 9.08 9.07 38.63
CA HIS A 16 8.47 9.20 37.31
C HIS A 16 8.82 10.58 36.72
N THR A 17 9.78 10.64 35.79
CA THR A 17 10.03 11.84 34.99
C THR A 17 9.06 11.87 33.81
N THR A 18 8.13 12.82 33.84
CA THR A 18 7.28 13.24 32.74
C THR A 18 8.11 13.85 31.61
N GLY A 19 8.48 13.02 30.63
CA GLY A 19 9.01 13.47 29.35
C GLY A 19 7.87 13.86 28.43
N THR A 20 7.50 15.14 28.40
CA THR A 20 6.68 15.73 27.33
C THR A 20 7.49 15.79 26.04
N GLY A 21 7.45 14.69 25.28
CA GLY A 21 7.95 14.63 23.90
C GLY A 21 6.84 15.01 22.91
N THR A 22 6.58 16.30 22.73
CA THR A 22 5.93 16.81 21.52
C THR A 22 6.88 16.60 20.35
N GLY A 23 6.65 15.53 19.61
CA GLY A 23 7.42 15.16 18.42
C GLY A 23 6.59 14.28 17.50
N GLY A 24 5.33 14.69 17.25
CA GLY A 24 4.55 14.12 16.16
C GLY A 24 5.21 14.48 14.85
N ALA A 25 6.01 13.56 14.32
CA ALA A 25 6.58 13.67 12.99
C ALA A 25 5.42 13.77 11.99
N THR A 26 5.12 15.00 11.57
CA THR A 26 4.40 15.24 10.32
C THR A 26 5.30 14.72 9.22
N GLY A 27 5.09 13.46 8.85
CA GLY A 27 5.57 12.90 7.59
C GLY A 27 4.85 13.63 6.45
N ALA A 28 5.22 14.88 6.21
CA ALA A 28 4.92 15.56 4.98
C ALA A 28 5.66 14.77 3.90
N GLY A 29 4.93 13.87 3.24
CA GLY A 29 5.43 13.19 2.06
C GLY A 29 5.94 14.26 1.11
N THR A 30 7.24 14.27 0.85
CA THR A 30 7.81 14.97 -0.30
C THR A 30 7.15 14.34 -1.52
N GLY A 31 6.01 14.91 -1.92
CA GLY A 31 5.12 14.30 -2.89
C GLY A 31 5.88 14.10 -4.19
N ARG A 32 6.31 12.86 -4.44
CA ARG A 32 6.79 12.47 -5.76
C ARG A 32 5.65 12.75 -6.72
N THR A 33 5.92 13.58 -7.72
CA THR A 33 5.00 13.80 -8.83
C THR A 33 4.71 12.44 -9.47
N ILE A 34 3.43 12.06 -9.53
CA ILE A 34 2.99 10.82 -10.19
C ILE A 34 2.91 11.11 -11.68
N GLY A 35 3.85 10.57 -12.47
CA GLY A 35 3.85 10.66 -13.93
C GLY A 35 3.26 9.41 -14.60
N SER A 36 3.35 8.25 -13.95
CA SER A 36 2.81 6.99 -14.45
C SER A 36 2.11 6.16 -13.37
N VAL A 37 0.94 5.59 -13.70
CA VAL A 37 0.13 4.75 -12.79
C VAL A 37 -0.08 3.38 -13.40
N LEU A 38 0.30 2.33 -12.66
CA LEU A 38 -0.16 0.97 -12.93
C LEU A 38 -1.52 0.74 -12.27
N VAL A 39 -2.49 0.27 -13.05
CA VAL A 39 -3.79 -0.13 -12.51
C VAL A 39 -3.81 -1.64 -12.31
N ALA A 40 -3.77 -2.06 -11.04
CA ALA A 40 -3.73 -3.45 -10.61
C ALA A 40 -5.13 -4.10 -10.65
N ASN A 41 -5.79 -3.99 -11.81
CA ASN A 41 -7.15 -4.45 -12.03
C ASN A 41 -7.40 -4.66 -13.54
N ARG A 42 -8.61 -5.09 -13.91
CA ARG A 42 -9.04 -5.33 -15.30
C ARG A 42 -10.40 -4.69 -15.59
N GLY A 43 -10.81 -4.70 -16.85
CA GLY A 43 -12.17 -4.34 -17.25
C GLY A 43 -12.50 -2.85 -17.15
N GLU A 44 -13.76 -2.58 -16.87
CA GLU A 44 -14.34 -1.24 -16.71
C GLU A 44 -13.63 -0.36 -15.69
N ILE A 45 -13.21 -0.90 -14.54
CA ILE A 45 -12.60 -0.11 -13.47
C ILE A 45 -11.18 0.33 -13.86
N ALA A 46 -10.43 -0.52 -14.56
CA ALA A 46 -9.14 -0.12 -15.11
C ALA A 46 -9.30 1.05 -16.09
N ARG A 47 -10.25 0.93 -17.03
CA ARG A 47 -10.57 1.99 -18.00
C ARG A 47 -11.06 3.28 -17.34
N ARG A 48 -11.87 3.17 -16.28
CA ARG A 48 -12.34 4.31 -15.49
C ARG A 48 -11.16 5.09 -14.90
N VAL A 49 -10.16 4.40 -14.35
CA VAL A 49 -8.96 5.04 -13.81
C VAL A 49 -8.13 5.64 -14.94
N PHE A 50 -7.91 4.91 -16.04
CA PHE A 50 -7.16 5.41 -17.18
C PHE A 50 -7.72 6.71 -17.75
N ARG A 51 -9.06 6.84 -17.80
CA ARG A 51 -9.70 8.09 -18.22
C ARG A 51 -9.27 9.28 -17.35
N THR A 52 -9.29 9.14 -16.03
CA THR A 52 -8.85 10.22 -15.14
C THR A 52 -7.35 10.48 -15.23
N CYS A 53 -6.52 9.44 -15.36
CA CYS A 53 -5.09 9.63 -15.59
C CYS A 53 -4.84 10.45 -16.86
N ARG A 54 -5.55 10.13 -17.96
CA ARG A 54 -5.47 10.87 -19.22
C ARG A 54 -5.89 12.34 -19.08
N ASP A 55 -6.99 12.61 -18.37
CA ASP A 55 -7.45 13.98 -18.09
C ASP A 55 -6.40 14.79 -17.29
N LEU A 56 -5.56 14.11 -16.51
CA LEU A 56 -4.49 14.70 -15.70
C LEU A 56 -3.11 14.69 -16.37
N GLY A 57 -3.00 14.14 -17.59
CA GLY A 57 -1.71 14.00 -18.29
C GLY A 57 -0.77 12.95 -17.67
N ILE A 58 -1.31 11.96 -16.96
CA ILE A 58 -0.59 10.86 -16.31
C ILE A 58 -0.64 9.63 -17.22
N SER A 59 0.52 9.02 -17.48
CA SER A 59 0.63 7.77 -18.25
C SER A 59 0.07 6.57 -17.49
N THR A 60 -0.38 5.57 -18.24
CA THR A 60 -1.13 4.44 -17.70
C THR A 60 -0.52 3.10 -18.10
N VAL A 61 -0.43 2.21 -17.12
CA VAL A 61 0.04 0.83 -17.33
C VAL A 61 -1.08 -0.13 -16.95
N ALA A 62 -1.50 -0.96 -17.89
CA ALA A 62 -2.39 -2.09 -17.62
C ALA A 62 -1.59 -3.34 -17.27
N VAL A 63 -2.16 -4.18 -16.40
CA VAL A 63 -1.79 -5.59 -16.31
C VAL A 63 -2.83 -6.45 -17.04
N CYS A 64 -2.36 -7.51 -17.70
CA CYS A 64 -3.22 -8.34 -18.54
C CYS A 64 -2.88 -9.83 -18.34
N SER A 65 -3.86 -10.62 -17.89
CA SER A 65 -3.78 -12.08 -17.93
C SER A 65 -3.82 -12.60 -19.36
N ASP A 66 -3.46 -13.87 -19.57
CA ASP A 66 -3.59 -14.52 -20.88
C ASP A 66 -5.05 -14.57 -21.36
N ALA A 67 -6.00 -14.70 -20.42
CA ALA A 67 -7.43 -14.71 -20.73
C ALA A 67 -7.99 -13.33 -21.10
N ASP A 68 -7.25 -12.26 -20.76
CA ASP A 68 -7.64 -10.88 -21.04
C ASP A 68 -6.90 -10.32 -22.27
N GLU A 69 -6.17 -11.15 -23.01
CA GLU A 69 -5.50 -10.72 -24.24
C GLU A 69 -6.55 -10.14 -25.22
N GLY A 70 -6.33 -8.88 -25.65
CA GLY A 70 -7.28 -8.15 -26.50
C GLY A 70 -8.48 -7.51 -25.76
N SER A 71 -8.51 -7.57 -24.43
CA SER A 71 -9.51 -6.87 -23.63
C SER A 71 -9.44 -5.34 -23.81
N PRO A 72 -10.57 -4.62 -23.71
CA PRO A 72 -10.58 -3.17 -23.93
C PRO A 72 -9.66 -2.39 -22.97
N HIS A 73 -9.47 -2.82 -21.73
CA HIS A 73 -8.57 -2.11 -20.81
C HIS A 73 -7.10 -2.27 -21.19
N ALA A 74 -6.70 -3.44 -21.70
CA ALA A 74 -5.34 -3.64 -22.20
C ALA A 74 -5.07 -2.77 -23.43
N ALA A 75 -6.03 -2.65 -24.34
CA ALA A 75 -5.89 -1.82 -25.54
C ALA A 75 -5.89 -0.31 -25.29
N GLU A 76 -6.46 0.15 -24.18
CA GLU A 76 -6.61 1.58 -23.86
C GLU A 76 -5.48 2.18 -23.03
N ALA A 77 -4.63 1.34 -22.44
CA ALA A 77 -3.48 1.77 -21.64
C ALA A 77 -2.29 2.13 -22.53
N ASP A 78 -1.42 3.02 -22.04
CA ASP A 78 -0.23 3.45 -22.79
C ASP A 78 0.85 2.35 -22.83
N ALA A 79 0.88 1.50 -21.81
CA ALA A 79 1.70 0.29 -21.77
C ALA A 79 0.94 -0.87 -21.12
N VAL A 80 1.33 -2.11 -21.47
CA VAL A 80 0.72 -3.32 -20.92
C VAL A 80 1.81 -4.27 -20.45
N VAL A 81 1.67 -4.79 -19.23
CA VAL A 81 2.50 -5.87 -18.70
C VAL A 81 1.66 -7.15 -18.63
N ARG A 82 2.15 -8.20 -19.28
CA ARG A 82 1.51 -9.52 -19.27
C ARG A 82 1.72 -10.21 -17.91
N LEU A 83 0.65 -10.71 -17.32
CA LEU A 83 0.65 -11.60 -16.16
C LEU A 83 0.51 -13.05 -16.66
N PRO A 84 1.51 -13.92 -16.47
CA PRO A 84 1.42 -15.30 -16.93
C PRO A 84 0.26 -16.04 -16.25
N GLY A 85 -0.57 -16.73 -17.05
CA GLY A 85 -1.70 -17.51 -16.56
C GLY A 85 -3.06 -16.90 -16.89
N SER A 86 -4.11 -17.68 -16.64
CA SER A 86 -5.48 -17.34 -17.06
C SER A 86 -6.45 -17.14 -15.91
N THR A 87 -6.13 -17.61 -14.70
CA THR A 87 -7.03 -17.49 -13.54
C THR A 87 -6.65 -16.28 -12.69
N PRO A 88 -7.60 -15.67 -11.95
CA PRO A 88 -7.28 -14.63 -10.98
C PRO A 88 -6.25 -15.05 -9.93
N ALA A 89 -6.28 -16.32 -9.48
CA ALA A 89 -5.36 -16.86 -8.49
C ALA A 89 -3.91 -16.88 -8.99
N ASP A 90 -3.72 -17.13 -10.29
CA ASP A 90 -2.41 -17.11 -10.93
C ASP A 90 -1.95 -15.70 -11.32
N THR A 91 -2.87 -14.73 -11.36
CA THR A 91 -2.64 -13.40 -11.94
C THR A 91 -3.03 -12.25 -11.00
N TYR A 92 -4.25 -11.72 -11.09
CA TYR A 92 -4.69 -10.50 -10.39
C TYR A 92 -4.70 -10.60 -8.85
N LEU A 93 -4.59 -11.80 -8.28
CA LEU A 93 -4.46 -12.03 -6.84
C LEU A 93 -3.00 -12.26 -6.40
N ARG A 94 -2.03 -12.11 -7.31
CA ARG A 94 -0.59 -12.25 -7.04
C ARG A 94 0.06 -10.89 -6.83
N ALA A 95 0.05 -10.44 -5.57
CA ALA A 95 0.69 -9.20 -5.15
C ALA A 95 2.15 -9.08 -5.64
N ASP A 96 2.90 -10.19 -5.60
CA ASP A 96 4.28 -10.26 -6.06
C ASP A 96 4.44 -10.01 -7.56
N LEU A 97 3.52 -10.51 -8.39
CA LEU A 97 3.53 -10.27 -9.83
C LEU A 97 3.15 -8.83 -10.17
N LEU A 98 2.17 -8.27 -9.45
CA LEU A 98 1.70 -6.90 -9.69
C LEU A 98 2.76 -5.84 -9.30
N VAL A 99 3.46 -6.05 -8.18
CA VAL A 99 4.57 -5.17 -7.78
C VAL A 99 5.70 -5.24 -8.81
N LYS A 100 6.11 -6.44 -9.22
CA LYS A 100 7.13 -6.62 -10.27
C LYS A 100 6.72 -5.98 -11.59
N ALA A 101 5.44 -6.08 -11.96
CA ALA A 101 4.91 -5.44 -13.15
C ALA A 101 5.01 -3.90 -13.08
N ALA A 102 4.71 -3.31 -11.91
CA ALA A 102 4.81 -1.88 -11.70
C ALA A 102 6.27 -1.39 -11.78
N GLU A 103 7.19 -2.12 -11.14
CA GLU A 103 8.62 -1.83 -11.21
C GLU A 103 9.17 -1.95 -12.63
N ALA A 104 8.85 -3.04 -13.34
CA ALA A 104 9.32 -3.27 -14.70
C ALA A 104 8.79 -2.23 -15.70
N ALA A 105 7.59 -1.71 -15.48
CA ALA A 105 7.01 -0.66 -16.30
C ALA A 105 7.47 0.76 -15.91
N GLY A 106 8.25 0.90 -14.83
CA GLY A 106 8.65 2.21 -14.31
C GLY A 106 7.48 3.06 -13.81
N ALA A 107 6.42 2.42 -13.30
CA ALA A 107 5.28 3.14 -12.75
C ALA A 107 5.67 3.87 -11.45
N ASP A 108 5.05 5.03 -11.20
CA ASP A 108 5.26 5.77 -9.95
C ASP A 108 4.34 5.30 -8.83
N ALA A 109 3.15 4.83 -9.21
CA ALA A 109 2.06 4.54 -8.31
C ALA A 109 1.24 3.33 -8.78
N VAL A 110 0.57 2.69 -7.83
CA VAL A 110 -0.36 1.57 -8.08
C VAL A 110 -1.76 1.97 -7.62
N HIS A 111 -2.73 1.88 -8.53
CA HIS A 111 -4.15 2.01 -8.23
C HIS A 111 -4.81 0.63 -8.23
N PRO A 112 -5.40 0.17 -7.11
CA PRO A 112 -5.94 -1.18 -7.05
C PRO A 112 -7.36 -1.33 -7.62
N GLY A 113 -8.09 -0.22 -7.83
CA GLY A 113 -9.49 -0.28 -8.24
C GLY A 113 -10.37 -0.80 -7.09
N TYR A 114 -11.26 -1.74 -7.39
CA TYR A 114 -12.05 -2.47 -6.40
C TYR A 114 -11.97 -3.99 -6.63
N GLY A 115 -12.36 -4.77 -5.62
CA GLY A 115 -12.17 -6.23 -5.66
C GLY A 115 -10.69 -6.59 -5.70
N PHE A 116 -10.37 -7.82 -6.11
CA PHE A 116 -9.01 -8.39 -6.10
C PHE A 116 -8.24 -8.05 -4.82
N LEU A 117 -7.17 -7.26 -4.93
CA LEU A 117 -6.28 -6.91 -3.82
C LEU A 117 -6.50 -5.48 -3.28
N SER A 118 -7.58 -4.79 -3.67
CA SER A 118 -7.87 -3.41 -3.22
C SER A 118 -8.03 -3.26 -1.71
N GLU A 119 -8.45 -4.31 -1.02
CA GLU A 119 -8.60 -4.36 0.44
C GLU A 119 -7.55 -5.28 1.08
N ASN A 120 -6.44 -5.55 0.39
CA ASN A 120 -5.37 -6.40 0.91
C ASN A 120 -4.24 -5.53 1.51
N ALA A 121 -4.11 -5.57 2.84
CA ALA A 121 -3.10 -4.79 3.56
C ALA A 121 -1.66 -5.21 3.23
N ASP A 122 -1.41 -6.49 2.94
CA ASP A 122 -0.09 -6.97 2.54
C ASP A 122 0.31 -6.46 1.16
N PHE A 123 -0.65 -6.35 0.24
CA PHE A 123 -0.40 -5.77 -1.07
C PHE A 123 -0.07 -4.28 -0.97
N ALA A 124 -0.84 -3.52 -0.19
CA ALA A 124 -0.55 -2.10 0.07
C ALA A 124 0.87 -1.92 0.67
N ARG A 125 1.23 -2.75 1.66
CA ARG A 125 2.60 -2.78 2.21
C ARG A 125 3.64 -3.08 1.14
N ALA A 126 3.44 -4.11 0.33
CA ALA A 126 4.39 -4.52 -0.70
C ALA A 126 4.62 -3.41 -1.74
N VAL A 127 3.56 -2.71 -2.17
CA VAL A 127 3.66 -1.55 -3.07
C VAL A 127 4.52 -0.45 -2.44
N THR A 128 4.21 -0.04 -1.21
CA THR A 128 4.97 1.02 -0.52
C THR A 128 6.41 0.62 -0.23
N ALA A 129 6.67 -0.65 0.09
CA ALA A 129 8.00 -1.19 0.34
C ALA A 129 8.86 -1.22 -0.94
N ALA A 130 8.24 -1.35 -2.11
CA ALA A 130 8.89 -1.19 -3.41
C ALA A 130 9.15 0.27 -3.81
N GLY A 131 8.84 1.24 -2.94
CA GLY A 131 9.01 2.68 -3.21
C GLY A 131 7.92 3.28 -4.11
N LEU A 132 6.89 2.51 -4.45
CA LEU A 132 5.76 2.95 -5.25
C LEU A 132 4.71 3.65 -4.37
N THR A 133 4.01 4.63 -4.94
CA THR A 133 2.88 5.26 -4.25
C THR A 133 1.65 4.35 -4.29
N TRP A 134 1.11 4.00 -3.13
CA TRP A 134 -0.17 3.31 -3.01
C TRP A 134 -1.34 4.30 -3.10
N ILE A 135 -2.22 4.14 -4.09
CA ILE A 135 -3.42 4.96 -4.24
C ILE A 135 -4.59 4.29 -3.51
N GLY A 136 -4.66 4.52 -2.20
CA GLY A 136 -5.69 3.95 -1.33
C GLY A 136 -5.45 4.29 0.14
N PRO A 137 -6.26 3.75 1.07
CA PRO A 137 -6.02 3.87 2.50
C PRO A 137 -4.71 3.19 2.91
N SER A 138 -4.12 3.60 4.03
CA SER A 138 -2.90 2.97 4.55
C SER A 138 -3.12 1.48 4.84
N ALA A 139 -2.06 0.68 4.81
CA ALA A 139 -2.15 -0.75 5.08
C ALA A 139 -2.69 -1.05 6.49
N GLU A 140 -2.40 -0.18 7.47
CA GLU A 140 -2.91 -0.26 8.84
C GLU A 140 -4.41 -0.03 8.84
N ALA A 141 -4.91 0.98 8.12
CA ALA A 141 -6.33 1.24 8.00
C ALA A 141 -7.07 0.08 7.32
N ILE A 142 -6.50 -0.49 6.25
CA ILE A 142 -7.05 -1.69 5.59
C ILE A 142 -7.14 -2.86 6.57
N ALA A 143 -6.05 -3.16 7.29
CA ALA A 143 -6.02 -4.27 8.25
C ALA A 143 -7.00 -4.06 9.42
N ALA A 144 -7.08 -2.84 9.92
CA ALA A 144 -7.96 -2.47 11.02
C ALA A 144 -9.44 -2.61 10.66
N MET A 145 -9.80 -2.31 9.41
CA MET A 145 -11.18 -2.37 8.90
C MET A 145 -11.57 -3.72 8.33
N GLY A 146 -10.61 -4.58 7.94
CA GLY A 146 -10.89 -5.92 7.39
C GLY A 146 -11.51 -6.90 8.40
N SER A 147 -11.31 -6.67 9.70
CA SER A 147 -11.98 -7.44 10.77
C SER A 147 -13.25 -6.75 11.23
N LYS A 148 -14.41 -7.40 11.07
CA LYS A 148 -15.70 -6.88 11.56
C LYS A 148 -15.65 -6.48 13.05
N THR A 149 -14.95 -7.25 13.87
CA THR A 149 -14.82 -6.98 15.31
C THR A 149 -13.97 -5.73 15.56
N SER A 150 -12.84 -5.62 14.88
CA SER A 150 -11.96 -4.45 14.98
C SER A 150 -12.66 -3.19 14.47
N ALA A 151 -13.27 -3.27 13.28
CA ALA A 151 -14.02 -2.19 12.66
C ALA A 151 -15.13 -1.65 13.57
N LYS A 152 -15.92 -2.53 14.20
CA LYS A 152 -16.97 -2.12 15.16
C LYS A 152 -16.40 -1.38 16.38
N ARG A 153 -15.25 -1.84 16.90
CA ARG A 153 -14.60 -1.17 18.03
C ARG A 153 -14.12 0.23 17.65
N ILE A 154 -13.56 0.36 16.45
CA ILE A 154 -13.09 1.64 15.91
C ILE A 154 -14.27 2.59 15.68
N ALA A 155 -15.36 2.11 15.06
CA ALA A 155 -16.57 2.90 14.85
C ALA A 155 -17.17 3.40 16.17
N ALA A 156 -17.34 2.51 17.16
CA ALA A 156 -17.85 2.88 18.48
C ALA A 156 -16.95 3.90 19.19
N ALA A 157 -15.63 3.76 19.11
CA ALA A 157 -14.69 4.72 19.67
C ALA A 157 -14.74 6.08 18.96
N ALA A 158 -15.14 6.11 17.69
CA ALA A 158 -15.35 7.33 16.90
C ALA A 158 -16.77 7.91 17.04
N GLY A 159 -17.67 7.27 17.80
CA GLY A 159 -19.05 7.72 18.00
C GLY A 159 -20.01 7.45 16.83
N VAL A 160 -19.72 6.43 16.01
CA VAL A 160 -20.55 5.96 14.88
C VAL A 160 -21.27 4.66 15.24
#